data_AF-A0A392NQT9-F1
#
_entry.id   AF-A0A392NQT9-F1
#
_cell.length_a   1.000
_cell.length_b   1.000
_cell.length_c   1.000
_cell.angle_alpha   90.00
_cell.angle_beta   90.00
_cell.angle_gamma   90.00
#
_symmetry.space_group_name_H-M   'P 1'
#
loop_
_entity.id
_entity.type
_entity.pdbx_description
1 polymer ?
#
loop_
_entity_poly.entity_id
_entity_poly.type
_entity_poly.pdbx_seq_one_letter_code
_entity_poly.pdbx_strand_id
1 'polypeptide(L)'
;MHDLIRDMGREIVRKSAIEEPGKRSRLWFHDDVDDVLTKYTGTETVKGLVLKSQGTGRVSFSTNSFKEMKKLRLLQLDCVDLTGDYGNLSKELKWVHWQGFTCNFIPDDFHQGNLVVFELKHSNIKQVWNETKVLVNLKILNLSHSRYLKSTPDFSKLPYLEKLIMKDCP
;
A
#
# COMPACT_ATOMS: atom_id res chain seq x y z
N MET A 1 18.92 0.98 8.98
CA MET A 1 19.62 1.11 7.67
C MET A 1 20.22 2.50 7.62
N HIS A 2 21.50 2.63 7.29
CA HIS A 2 22.18 3.92 7.24
C HIS A 2 21.68 4.78 6.06
N ASP A 3 21.50 6.08 6.26
CA ASP A 3 20.92 6.99 5.27
C ASP A 3 21.72 7.02 3.96
N LEU A 4 23.05 7.09 4.04
CA LEU A 4 23.93 7.04 2.85
C LEU A 4 23.70 5.79 1.97
N ILE A 5 23.54 4.61 2.57
CA ILE A 5 23.31 3.36 1.82
C ILE A 5 21.95 3.40 1.14
N ARG A 6 20.93 3.91 1.85
CA ARG A 6 19.58 4.08 1.31
C ARG A 6 19.61 5.04 0.12
N ASP A 7 20.23 6.19 0.26
CA ASP A 7 20.19 7.26 -0.74
C ASP A 7 21.04 6.88 -1.97
N MET A 8 22.17 6.20 -1.79
CA MET A 8 22.93 5.59 -2.89
C MET A 8 22.08 4.55 -3.66
N GLY A 9 21.39 3.66 -2.94
CA GLY A 9 20.48 2.69 -3.56
C GLY A 9 19.34 3.36 -4.33
N ARG A 10 18.87 4.52 -3.85
CA ARG A 10 17.85 5.32 -4.54
C ARG A 10 18.38 5.90 -5.85
N GLU A 11 19.55 6.52 -5.81
CA GLU A 11 20.15 7.13 -6.99
C GLU A 11 20.49 6.12 -8.08
N ILE A 12 20.89 4.89 -7.74
CA ILE A 12 21.14 3.82 -8.72
C ILE A 12 19.88 3.52 -9.54
N VAL A 13 18.72 3.36 -8.89
CA VAL A 13 17.46 3.08 -9.61
C VAL A 13 16.96 4.32 -10.34
N ARG A 14 17.15 5.53 -9.79
CA ARG A 14 16.80 6.77 -10.49
C ARG A 14 17.54 6.87 -11.82
N LYS A 15 18.83 6.53 -11.83
CA LYS A 15 19.69 6.56 -13.02
C LYS A 15 19.40 5.45 -14.03
N SER A 16 18.70 4.38 -13.65
CA SER A 16 18.40 3.27 -14.59
C SER A 16 17.40 3.67 -15.69
N ALA A 17 16.57 4.69 -15.45
CA ALA A 17 15.65 5.24 -16.44
C ALA A 17 15.36 6.71 -16.09
N ILE A 18 16.26 7.61 -16.49
CA ILE A 18 16.19 9.03 -16.10
C ILE A 18 14.92 9.69 -16.65
N GLU A 19 14.60 9.50 -17.92
CA GLU A 19 13.48 10.16 -18.60
C GLU A 19 12.14 9.44 -18.42
N GLU A 20 12.16 8.17 -17.99
CA GLU A 20 10.97 7.32 -17.90
C GLU A 20 10.83 6.71 -16.49
N PRO A 21 10.35 7.48 -15.50
CA PRO A 21 10.24 7.00 -14.13
C PRO A 21 9.42 5.70 -14.02
N GLY A 22 8.36 5.55 -14.83
CA GLY A 22 7.52 4.36 -14.87
C GLY A 22 8.23 3.05 -15.26
N LYS A 23 9.45 3.13 -15.82
CA LYS A 23 10.31 1.96 -16.14
C LYS A 23 11.31 1.62 -15.02
N ARG A 24 11.28 2.35 -13.90
CA ARG A 24 12.15 2.10 -12.75
C ARG A 24 11.57 1.01 -11.87
N SER A 25 12.44 0.20 -11.27
CA SER A 25 11.99 -0.86 -10.36
C SER A 25 11.33 -0.34 -9.08
N ARG A 26 11.63 0.91 -8.69
CA ARG A 26 11.12 1.53 -7.47
C ARG A 26 10.90 3.03 -7.68
N LEU A 27 9.83 3.54 -7.10
CA LEU A 27 9.44 4.95 -7.14
C LEU A 27 9.33 5.49 -5.70
N TRP A 28 10.03 6.59 -5.42
CA TRP A 28 10.08 7.20 -4.08
C TRP A 28 9.99 8.72 -4.08
N PHE A 29 10.47 9.36 -5.14
CA PHE A 29 10.40 10.81 -5.26
C PHE A 29 8.98 11.19 -5.63
N HIS A 30 8.42 12.12 -4.86
CA HIS A 30 7.03 12.52 -5.00
C HIS A 30 6.68 12.88 -6.45
N ASP A 31 7.47 13.75 -7.08
CA ASP A 31 7.18 14.25 -8.42
C ASP A 31 7.23 13.15 -9.48
N ASP A 32 8.15 12.19 -9.35
CA ASP A 32 8.20 11.02 -10.23
C ASP A 32 6.95 10.12 -10.06
N VAL A 33 6.49 9.94 -8.82
CA VAL A 33 5.32 9.10 -8.52
C VAL A 33 4.05 9.78 -9.00
N ASP A 34 3.89 11.07 -8.72
CA ASP A 34 2.76 11.89 -9.15
C ASP A 34 2.64 11.90 -10.68
N ASP A 35 3.76 12.12 -11.39
CA ASP A 35 3.79 12.07 -12.85
C ASP A 35 3.37 10.70 -13.39
N VAL A 36 3.93 9.63 -12.82
CA VAL A 36 3.63 8.25 -13.24
C VAL A 36 2.17 7.88 -13.02
N LEU A 37 1.59 8.24 -11.88
CA LEU A 37 0.22 7.91 -11.55
C LEU A 37 -0.78 8.79 -12.31
N THR A 38 -0.49 10.09 -12.48
CA THR A 38 -1.34 11.03 -13.23
C THR A 38 -1.36 10.71 -14.73
N LYS A 39 -0.22 10.32 -15.30
CA LYS A 39 -0.09 9.99 -16.74
C LYS A 39 -0.26 8.50 -17.05
N TYR A 40 -0.50 7.67 -16.04
CA TYR A 40 -0.72 6.21 -16.20
C TYR A 40 0.46 5.52 -16.91
N THR A 41 1.70 5.96 -16.64
CA THR A 41 2.92 5.45 -17.30
C THR A 41 3.63 4.35 -16.52
N GLY A 42 3.04 3.90 -15.41
CA GLY A 42 3.56 2.81 -14.61
C GLY A 42 3.65 1.50 -15.40
N THR A 43 4.78 0.80 -15.30
CA THR A 43 4.99 -0.45 -16.04
C THR A 43 5.17 -1.64 -15.10
N GLU A 44 5.20 -2.84 -15.66
CA GLU A 44 5.47 -4.07 -14.91
C GLU A 44 6.86 -4.12 -14.25
N THR A 45 7.76 -3.20 -14.61
CA THR A 45 9.07 -3.10 -13.95
C THR A 45 8.95 -2.60 -12.51
N VAL A 46 7.92 -1.80 -12.21
CA VAL A 46 7.69 -1.20 -10.89
C VAL A 46 7.35 -2.29 -9.88
N LYS A 47 8.23 -2.46 -8.89
CA LYS A 47 8.11 -3.43 -7.79
C LYS A 47 7.84 -2.77 -6.45
N GLY A 48 8.12 -1.48 -6.31
CA GLY A 48 7.84 -0.73 -5.11
C GLY A 48 7.45 0.71 -5.39
N LEU A 49 6.43 1.21 -4.71
CA LEU A 49 5.92 2.57 -4.86
C LEU A 49 5.67 3.17 -3.48
N VAL A 50 6.20 4.37 -3.27
CA VAL A 50 5.96 5.19 -2.08
C VAL A 50 5.33 6.49 -2.52
N LEU A 51 4.13 6.77 -2.03
CA LEU A 51 3.44 8.03 -2.25
C LEU A 51 3.01 8.60 -0.90
N LYS A 52 3.34 9.88 -0.70
CA LYS A 52 2.98 10.62 0.50
C LYS A 52 2.38 11.93 0.07
N SER A 53 1.23 12.29 0.63
CA SER A 53 0.65 13.60 0.36
C SER A 53 1.60 14.71 0.81
N GLN A 54 1.82 15.71 -0.04
CA GLN A 54 2.59 16.91 0.29
C GLN A 54 1.64 17.95 0.92
N GLY A 55 1.88 18.33 2.17
CA GLY A 55 1.11 19.37 2.87
C GLY A 55 -0.08 18.85 3.68
N THR A 56 -1.10 19.69 3.84
CA THR A 56 -2.27 19.41 4.70
C THR A 56 -3.44 18.75 3.98
N GLY A 57 -3.38 18.66 2.66
CA GLY A 57 -4.42 18.04 1.83
C GLY A 57 -4.25 16.53 1.70
N ARG A 58 -5.32 15.85 1.29
CA ARG A 58 -5.27 14.47 0.76
C ARG A 58 -5.21 14.54 -0.76
N VAL A 59 -4.45 13.64 -1.36
CA VAL A 59 -4.42 13.45 -2.81
C VAL A 59 -5.13 12.16 -3.17
N SER A 60 -5.77 12.13 -4.35
CA SER A 60 -6.54 10.98 -4.81
C SER A 60 -6.07 10.53 -6.18
N PHE A 61 -5.86 9.22 -6.35
CA PHE A 61 -5.49 8.63 -7.64
C PHE A 61 -6.47 7.52 -8.03
N SER A 62 -6.71 7.36 -9.34
CA SER A 62 -7.48 6.21 -9.82
C SER A 62 -6.65 4.94 -9.71
N THR A 63 -7.24 3.85 -9.26
CA THR A 63 -6.59 2.52 -9.25
C THR A 63 -6.18 2.06 -10.65
N ASN A 64 -6.80 2.59 -11.71
CA ASN A 64 -6.40 2.34 -13.10
C ASN A 64 -4.93 2.70 -13.38
N SER A 65 -4.35 3.66 -12.65
CA SER A 65 -2.93 4.03 -12.77
C SER A 65 -1.95 2.93 -12.33
N PHE A 66 -2.43 1.94 -11.57
CA PHE A 66 -1.64 0.81 -11.09
C PHE A 66 -1.78 -0.43 -11.99
N LYS A 67 -2.71 -0.43 -12.95
CA LYS A 67 -3.13 -1.60 -13.72
C LYS A 67 -1.99 -2.32 -14.44
N GLU A 68 -1.03 -1.57 -14.97
CA GLU A 68 0.14 -2.12 -15.66
C GLU A 68 1.32 -2.44 -14.74
N MET A 69 1.29 -2.01 -13.47
CA MET A 69 2.31 -2.32 -12.44
C MET A 69 2.11 -3.73 -11.86
N LYS A 70 1.98 -4.73 -12.73
CA LYS A 70 1.56 -6.10 -12.37
C LYS A 70 2.51 -6.81 -11.39
N LYS A 71 3.77 -6.40 -11.30
CA LYS A 71 4.79 -6.94 -10.38
C LYS A 71 5.02 -6.07 -9.14
N LEU A 72 4.10 -5.15 -8.83
CA LEU A 72 4.17 -4.32 -7.64
C LEU A 72 4.06 -5.17 -6.38
N ARG A 73 5.07 -5.12 -5.51
CA ARG A 73 5.15 -5.94 -4.30
C ARG A 73 5.11 -5.11 -3.01
N LEU A 74 5.50 -3.85 -3.09
CA LEU A 74 5.62 -2.94 -1.96
C LEU A 74 4.84 -1.66 -2.26
N LEU A 75 3.86 -1.33 -1.44
CA LEU A 75 3.05 -0.13 -1.60
C LEU A 75 3.00 0.62 -0.28
N GLN A 76 3.45 1.88 -0.29
CA GLN A 76 3.29 2.81 0.81
C GLN A 76 2.46 4.00 0.37
N LEU A 77 1.38 4.26 1.09
CA LEU A 77 0.44 5.35 0.86
C LEU A 77 0.23 6.10 2.17
N ASP A 78 0.70 7.35 2.24
CA ASP A 78 0.52 8.21 3.42
C ASP A 78 -0.46 9.35 3.09
N CYS A 79 -1.66 9.31 3.65
CA CYS A 79 -2.74 10.27 3.42
C CYS A 79 -3.17 10.37 1.93
N VAL A 80 -3.21 9.23 1.24
CA VAL A 80 -3.62 9.09 -0.16
C VAL A 80 -4.88 8.25 -0.24
N ASP A 81 -5.84 8.72 -1.03
CA ASP A 81 -7.05 7.98 -1.37
C ASP A 81 -6.93 7.33 -2.75
N LEU A 82 -7.44 6.11 -2.89
CA LEU A 82 -7.56 5.43 -4.19
C LEU A 82 -9.03 5.29 -4.58
N THR A 83 -9.34 5.58 -5.84
CA THR A 83 -10.71 5.50 -6.38
C THR A 83 -10.81 4.51 -7.54
N GLY A 84 -11.97 3.87 -7.66
CA GLY A 84 -12.23 2.86 -8.70
C GLY A 84 -12.06 1.43 -8.18
N ASP A 85 -11.70 0.52 -9.09
CA ASP A 85 -11.60 -0.92 -8.87
C ASP A 85 -10.24 -1.29 -8.25
N TYR A 86 -10.23 -1.77 -7.01
CA TYR A 86 -9.03 -2.19 -6.29
C TYR A 86 -8.43 -3.49 -6.84
N GLY A 87 -9.17 -4.22 -7.68
CA GLY A 87 -8.67 -5.34 -8.48
C GLY A 87 -7.60 -4.94 -9.50
N ASN A 88 -7.45 -3.65 -9.81
CA ASN A 88 -6.33 -3.13 -10.60
C ASN A 88 -4.99 -3.10 -9.84
N LEU A 89 -5.01 -3.24 -8.50
CA LEU A 89 -3.77 -3.34 -7.72
C LEU A 89 -3.12 -4.71 -7.96
N SER A 90 -1.78 -4.73 -7.94
CA SER A 90 -1.04 -5.97 -8.21
C SER A 90 -1.40 -7.08 -7.23
N LYS A 91 -1.63 -8.28 -7.78
CA LYS A 91 -1.82 -9.50 -7.00
C LYS A 91 -0.52 -9.97 -6.33
N GLU A 92 0.65 -9.42 -6.68
CA GLU A 92 1.94 -9.76 -6.08
C GLU A 92 2.27 -8.91 -4.84
N LEU A 93 1.38 -8.00 -4.44
CA LEU A 93 1.56 -7.19 -3.23
C LEU A 93 1.86 -8.09 -2.02
N LYS A 94 2.99 -7.82 -1.36
CA LYS A 94 3.45 -8.51 -0.15
C LYS A 94 3.46 -7.61 1.07
N TRP A 95 3.71 -6.33 0.87
CA TRP A 95 3.75 -5.33 1.94
C TRP A 95 2.93 -4.13 1.51
N VAL A 96 1.92 -3.80 2.32
CA VAL A 96 1.08 -2.62 2.15
C VAL A 96 1.11 -1.84 3.45
N HIS A 97 1.59 -0.59 3.34
CA HIS A 97 1.45 0.42 4.36
C HIS A 97 0.49 1.48 3.85
N TRP A 98 -0.62 1.67 4.55
CA TRP A 98 -1.64 2.63 4.15
C TRP A 98 -2.07 3.43 5.36
N GLN A 99 -1.41 4.58 5.54
CA GLN A 99 -1.71 5.47 6.63
C GLN A 99 -2.85 6.41 6.24
N GLY A 100 -3.87 6.49 7.10
CA GLY A 100 -5.04 7.31 6.85
C GLY A 100 -6.01 6.70 5.83
N PHE A 101 -6.12 5.38 5.76
CA PHE A 101 -7.08 4.72 4.88
C PHE A 101 -8.52 5.13 5.23
N THR A 102 -9.30 5.56 4.24
CA THR A 102 -10.60 6.23 4.47
C THR A 102 -11.81 5.32 4.42
N CYS A 103 -11.71 4.15 3.79
CA CYS A 103 -12.87 3.26 3.70
C CYS A 103 -13.18 2.65 5.08
N ASN A 104 -14.47 2.37 5.30
CA ASN A 104 -14.94 1.76 6.55
C ASN A 104 -14.51 0.28 6.70
N PHE A 105 -14.15 -0.37 5.61
CA PHE A 105 -13.65 -1.74 5.51
C PHE A 105 -12.78 -1.86 4.25
N ILE A 106 -11.97 -2.92 4.17
CA ILE A 106 -11.17 -3.21 2.99
C ILE A 106 -12.08 -3.68 1.84
N PRO A 107 -11.98 -3.07 0.63
CA PRO A 107 -12.75 -3.47 -0.54
C PRO A 107 -12.56 -4.95 -0.90
N ASP A 108 -13.65 -5.64 -1.26
CA ASP A 108 -13.64 -7.08 -1.50
C ASP A 108 -12.88 -7.51 -2.76
N ASP A 109 -12.80 -6.61 -3.75
CA ASP A 109 -12.03 -6.70 -4.98
C ASP A 109 -10.51 -6.50 -4.75
N PHE A 110 -10.09 -5.99 -3.59
CA PHE A 110 -8.68 -5.87 -3.26
C PHE A 110 -8.04 -7.23 -2.99
N HIS A 111 -7.16 -7.67 -3.89
CA HIS A 111 -6.47 -8.96 -3.78
C HIS A 111 -5.40 -8.94 -2.68
N GLN A 112 -5.61 -9.76 -1.65
CA GLN A 112 -4.77 -9.79 -0.44
C GLN A 112 -4.07 -11.15 -0.21
N GLY A 113 -4.24 -12.11 -1.12
CA GLY A 113 -3.78 -13.49 -0.93
C GLY A 113 -2.28 -13.64 -0.73
N ASN A 114 -1.47 -12.72 -1.27
CA ASN A 114 -0.02 -12.71 -1.16
C ASN A 114 0.53 -11.73 -0.10
N LEU A 115 -0.34 -11.02 0.62
CA LEU A 115 0.09 -10.08 1.65
C LEU A 115 0.75 -10.82 2.81
N VAL A 116 1.94 -10.34 3.16
CA VAL A 116 2.72 -10.78 4.32
C VAL A 116 2.62 -9.76 5.45
N VAL A 117 2.57 -8.48 5.10
CA VAL A 117 2.46 -7.38 6.05
C VAL A 117 1.38 -6.42 5.57
N PHE A 118 0.44 -6.11 6.45
CA PHE A 118 -0.61 -5.15 6.20
C PHE A 118 -0.72 -4.15 7.35
N GLU A 119 -0.40 -2.89 7.08
CA GLU A 119 -0.42 -1.81 8.05
C GLU A 119 -1.41 -0.74 7.64
N LEU A 120 -2.48 -0.58 8.43
CA LEU A 120 -3.60 0.33 8.22
C LEU A 120 -3.68 1.34 9.36
N LYS A 121 -2.59 2.07 9.61
CA LYS A 121 -2.52 3.01 10.73
C LYS A 121 -3.41 4.23 10.51
N HIS A 122 -3.98 4.77 11.60
CA HIS A 122 -4.82 5.98 11.55
C HIS A 122 -6.01 5.86 10.58
N SER A 123 -6.56 4.66 10.42
CA SER A 123 -7.59 4.39 9.42
C SER A 123 -8.99 4.63 9.95
N ASN A 124 -9.92 4.90 9.04
CA ASN A 124 -11.35 5.03 9.32
C ASN A 124 -12.09 3.70 9.35
N ILE A 125 -11.35 2.59 9.34
CA ILE A 125 -11.94 1.25 9.37
C ILE A 125 -12.80 1.08 10.63
N LYS A 126 -14.02 0.59 10.42
CA LYS A 126 -14.94 0.16 11.46
C LYS A 126 -14.86 -1.34 11.67
N GLN A 127 -14.58 -2.07 10.61
CA GLN A 127 -14.32 -3.50 10.55
C GLN A 127 -13.26 -3.72 9.48
N VAL A 128 -12.34 -4.67 9.68
CA VAL A 128 -11.23 -4.85 8.71
C VAL A 128 -11.75 -5.39 7.38
N TRP A 129 -12.48 -6.51 7.39
CA TRP A 129 -13.05 -7.13 6.20
C TRP A 129 -14.56 -7.27 6.35
N ASN A 130 -15.32 -7.01 5.28
CA ASN A 130 -16.77 -7.19 5.28
C ASN A 130 -17.14 -8.67 5.42
N GLU A 131 -16.50 -9.51 4.62
CA GLU A 131 -16.58 -10.97 4.71
C GLU A 131 -15.33 -11.56 5.35
N THR A 132 -15.49 -12.74 5.95
CA THR A 132 -14.38 -13.49 6.54
C THR A 132 -13.40 -13.94 5.45
N LYS A 133 -12.15 -13.45 5.49
CA LYS A 133 -11.08 -13.81 4.53
C LYS A 133 -10.06 -14.74 5.20
N VAL A 134 -9.65 -15.80 4.50
CA VAL A 134 -8.50 -16.62 4.91
C VAL A 134 -7.24 -16.06 4.25
N LEU A 135 -6.32 -15.54 5.05
CA LEU A 135 -5.05 -14.97 4.56
C LEU A 135 -3.87 -15.78 5.10
N VAL A 136 -3.52 -16.85 4.38
CA VAL A 136 -2.47 -17.79 4.78
C VAL A 136 -1.06 -17.22 4.73
N ASN A 137 -0.83 -16.10 4.04
CA ASN A 137 0.50 -15.50 3.96
C ASN A 137 0.73 -14.36 4.97
N LEU A 138 -0.34 -13.89 5.63
CA LEU A 138 -0.28 -12.70 6.47
C LEU A 138 0.41 -12.99 7.80
N LYS A 139 1.54 -12.32 8.02
CA LYS A 139 2.36 -12.44 9.23
C LYS A 139 2.23 -11.24 10.16
N ILE A 140 2.04 -10.05 9.61
CA ILE A 140 1.95 -8.81 10.40
C ILE A 140 0.69 -8.04 10.03
N LEU A 141 -0.15 -7.77 11.03
CA LEU A 141 -1.31 -6.90 10.91
C LEU A 141 -1.19 -5.74 11.90
N ASN A 142 -1.20 -4.51 11.41
CA ASN A 142 -1.12 -3.32 12.22
C ASN A 142 -2.33 -2.41 11.96
N LEU A 143 -3.19 -2.27 12.96
CA LEU A 143 -4.41 -1.45 12.91
C LEU A 143 -4.31 -0.22 13.82
N SER A 144 -3.11 0.11 14.30
CA SER A 144 -2.93 1.12 15.34
C SER A 144 -3.56 2.47 14.99
N HIS A 145 -4.13 3.13 15.99
CA HIS A 145 -4.80 4.43 15.92
C HIS A 145 -6.06 4.43 15.04
N SER A 146 -6.67 3.27 14.79
CA SER A 146 -7.96 3.15 14.09
C SER A 146 -9.11 3.38 15.07
N ARG A 147 -9.40 4.66 15.33
CA ARG A 147 -10.35 5.12 16.37
C ARG A 147 -11.80 4.69 16.18
N TYR A 148 -12.14 4.21 14.99
CA TYR A 148 -13.50 3.79 14.65
C TYR A 148 -13.68 2.27 14.62
N LEU A 149 -12.61 1.50 14.90
CA LEU A 149 -12.63 0.05 14.86
C LEU A 149 -13.58 -0.49 15.94
N LYS A 150 -14.63 -1.20 15.53
CA LYS A 150 -15.68 -1.73 16.41
C LYS A 150 -15.51 -3.20 16.74
N SER A 151 -14.83 -3.94 15.87
CA SER A 151 -14.64 -5.38 16.01
C SER A 151 -13.31 -5.81 15.41
N THR A 152 -12.75 -6.88 15.97
CA THR A 152 -11.58 -7.55 15.41
C THR A 152 -12.00 -8.51 14.30
N PRO A 153 -11.09 -8.81 13.35
CA PRO A 153 -11.31 -9.91 12.43
C PRO A 153 -11.25 -11.28 13.15
N ASP A 154 -11.75 -12.32 12.50
CA ASP A 154 -11.56 -13.70 12.95
C ASP A 154 -10.10 -14.14 12.74
N PHE A 155 -9.30 -14.06 13.81
CA PHE A 155 -7.88 -14.42 13.75
C PHE A 155 -7.64 -15.92 13.47
N SER A 156 -8.63 -16.80 13.63
CA SER A 156 -8.50 -18.21 13.23
C SER A 156 -8.27 -18.38 11.72
N LYS A 157 -8.62 -17.34 10.94
CA LYS A 157 -8.45 -17.27 9.48
C LYS A 157 -7.12 -16.66 9.05
N LEU A 158 -6.27 -16.31 10.02
CA LEU A 158 -4.93 -15.77 9.83
C LEU A 158 -3.90 -16.76 10.46
N PRO A 159 -3.78 -17.99 9.94
CA PRO A 159 -3.08 -19.08 10.62
C PRO A 159 -1.58 -18.85 10.83
N TYR A 160 -0.97 -17.91 10.10
CA TYR A 160 0.46 -17.59 10.17
C TYR A 160 0.72 -16.18 10.72
N LEU A 161 -0.26 -15.56 11.40
CA LEU A 161 -0.09 -14.24 11.99
C LEU A 161 0.91 -14.32 13.15
N GLU A 162 2.06 -13.66 12.98
CA GLU A 162 3.15 -13.60 13.95
C GLU A 162 3.06 -12.35 14.83
N LYS A 163 2.51 -11.25 14.29
CA LYS A 163 2.42 -9.97 15.00
C LYS A 163 1.12 -9.23 14.70
N LEU A 164 0.35 -8.97 15.75
CA LEU A 164 -0.81 -8.09 15.75
C LEU A 164 -0.48 -6.81 16.53
N ILE A 165 -0.74 -5.64 15.93
CA ILE A 165 -0.52 -4.34 16.56
C ILE A 165 -1.82 -3.53 16.53
N MET A 166 -2.37 -3.23 17.70
CA MET A 166 -3.64 -2.50 17.86
C MET A 166 -3.51 -1.39 18.90
N LYS A 167 -2.45 -0.57 18.79
CA LYS A 167 -2.22 0.53 19.74
C LYS A 167 -3.27 1.63 19.53
N ASP A 168 -3.83 2.17 20.61
CA ASP A 168 -4.80 3.28 20.57
C ASP A 168 -6.03 3.00 19.67
N CYS A 169 -6.52 1.76 19.70
CA CYS A 169 -7.85 1.38 19.20
C CYS A 169 -8.87 1.39 20.36
N PRO A 170 -10.18 1.55 20.09
CA PRO A 170 -11.25 1.46 21.10
C PRO A 170 -11.35 0.09 21.78
#